data_AF-A0A101IN94-F1
#
_entry.id   AF-A0A101IN94-F1
#
_cell.length_a   1.000
_cell.length_b   1.000
_cell.length_c   1.000
_cell.angle_alpha   90.00
_cell.angle_beta   90.00
_cell.angle_gamma   90.00
#
_symmetry.space_group_name_H-M   'P 1'
#
loop_
_entity.id
_entity.type
_entity.pdbx_description
1 polymer ?
#
loop_
_entity_poly.entity_id
_entity_poly.type
_entity_poly.pdbx_seq_one_letter_code
_entity_poly.pdbx_strand_id
1 'polypeptide(L)'
;MAQMDLKKYQPYIIIGVIVLFALLTLWTRGIPAADIVTAEGVNLLGNDPWYSLRQVEQTVANFPGYAWFDTMTLYPNGDVIYWGPLFIQIISALCVLVGATTRPEIMVVASWVPPLMAAAMVPVTYLLAKKIADWKTGLIAAGLIMVVSGNYAYRSLFGFVDHHIAETLFGTIFVLAYIAALLVARDRPLSLRSRDTLNIETLKAPVLASALAGIAYLLGFFNMPTMILFALIVAGFTLVQFLLDFFQDRTSD
;
A
#
# COMPACT_ATOMS: atom_id res chain seq x y z
N MET A 1 40.39 -23.72 -0.67
CA MET A 1 39.29 -22.78 -1.02
C MET A 1 38.30 -22.79 0.12
N ALA A 2 38.13 -21.68 0.82
CA ALA A 2 37.11 -21.58 1.87
C ALA A 2 35.72 -21.75 1.21
N GLN A 3 35.01 -22.83 1.55
CA GLN A 3 33.61 -23.00 1.16
C GLN A 3 32.81 -21.92 1.89
N MET A 4 32.42 -20.88 1.16
CA MET A 4 31.58 -19.82 1.68
C MET A 4 30.18 -20.42 1.92
N ASP A 5 29.76 -20.52 3.19
CA ASP A 5 28.43 -21.01 3.53
C ASP A 5 27.38 -19.96 3.15
N LEU A 6 26.87 -20.07 1.93
CA LEU A 6 25.87 -19.19 1.35
C LEU A 6 24.56 -19.15 2.16
N LYS A 7 24.27 -20.16 3.00
CA LYS A 7 23.05 -20.17 3.83
C LYS A 7 23.11 -19.09 4.91
N LYS A 8 24.28 -18.84 5.49
CA LYS A 8 24.48 -17.77 6.48
C LYS A 8 24.19 -16.38 5.89
N TYR A 9 24.52 -16.19 4.62
CA TYR A 9 24.35 -14.91 3.93
C TYR A 9 23.00 -14.74 3.23
N GLN A 10 22.18 -15.79 3.19
CA GLN A 10 20.92 -15.81 2.45
C GLN A 10 19.98 -14.62 2.80
N PRO A 11 19.75 -14.26 4.08
CA PRO A 11 18.87 -13.12 4.40
C PRO A 11 19.41 -11.80 3.84
N TYR A 12 20.72 -11.58 3.89
CA TYR A 12 21.36 -10.37 3.38
C TYR A 12 21.33 -10.31 1.86
N ILE A 13 21.54 -11.45 1.19
CA ILE A 13 21.42 -11.56 -0.27
C ILE A 13 19.98 -11.23 -0.69
N ILE A 14 18.97 -11.78 0.00
CA ILE A 14 17.57 -11.48 -0.30
C ILE A 14 17.27 -9.99 -0.11
N ILE A 15 17.70 -9.38 1.01
CA ILE A 15 17.53 -7.94 1.23
C ILE A 15 18.19 -7.14 0.11
N GLY A 16 19.42 -7.49 -0.27
CA GLY A 16 20.14 -6.84 -1.38
C GLY A 16 19.39 -6.92 -2.70
N VAL A 17 18.82 -8.08 -3.04
CA VAL A 17 18.00 -8.28 -4.25
C VAL A 17 16.71 -7.46 -4.20
N ILE A 18 16.02 -7.42 -3.05
CA ILE A 18 14.79 -6.62 -2.90
C ILE A 18 15.09 -5.12 -3.01
N VAL A 19 16.18 -4.64 -2.43
CA VAL A 19 16.64 -3.25 -2.58
C VAL A 19 16.96 -2.95 -4.04
N LEU A 20 17.69 -3.84 -4.73
CA LEU A 20 17.97 -3.69 -6.15
C LEU A 20 16.68 -3.59 -6.98
N PHE A 21 15.72 -4.49 -6.76
CA PHE A 21 14.44 -4.44 -7.46
C PHE A 21 13.65 -3.16 -7.16
N ALA A 22 13.62 -2.70 -5.91
CA ALA A 22 12.95 -1.45 -5.55
C ALA A 22 13.60 -0.23 -6.22
N LEU A 23 14.94 -0.19 -6.29
CA LEU A 23 15.68 0.87 -6.98
C LEU A 23 15.47 0.84 -8.49
N LEU A 24 15.41 -0.35 -9.10
CA LEU A 24 15.09 -0.50 -10.52
C LEU A 24 13.64 -0.08 -10.82
N THR A 25 12.68 -0.44 -9.95
CA THR A 25 11.31 0.08 -10.05
C THR A 25 11.31 1.60 -9.96
N LEU A 26 11.96 2.18 -8.96
CA LEU A 26 12.00 3.64 -8.79
C LEU A 26 12.62 4.33 -10.01
N TRP A 27 13.74 3.80 -10.53
CA TRP A 27 14.40 4.31 -11.71
C TRP A 27 13.48 4.27 -12.94
N THR A 28 12.91 3.09 -13.24
CA THR A 28 12.04 2.93 -14.42
C THR A 28 10.77 3.77 -14.35
N ARG A 29 10.18 3.95 -13.17
CA ARG A 29 9.03 4.83 -12.96
C ARG A 29 9.40 6.32 -13.01
N GLY A 30 10.66 6.66 -12.71
CA GLY A 30 11.19 8.02 -12.79
C GLY A 30 11.62 8.48 -14.17
N ILE A 31 11.75 7.58 -15.17
CA ILE A 31 12.21 7.92 -16.54
C ILE A 31 11.50 9.14 -17.13
N PRO A 32 10.16 9.27 -17.06
CA PRO A 32 9.45 10.41 -17.68
C PRO A 32 9.87 11.78 -17.13
N ALA A 33 10.45 11.85 -15.92
CA ALA A 33 10.82 13.11 -15.28
C ALA A 33 11.75 13.99 -16.12
N ALA A 34 12.61 13.38 -16.94
CA ALA A 34 13.53 14.12 -17.81
C ALA A 34 12.79 14.97 -18.86
N ASP A 35 11.61 14.55 -19.29
CA ASP A 35 10.89 15.16 -20.41
C ASP A 35 9.70 16.03 -19.95
N ILE A 36 9.15 15.76 -18.75
CA ILE A 36 7.92 16.42 -18.27
C ILE A 36 8.15 17.47 -17.19
N VAL A 37 9.37 17.61 -16.67
CA VAL A 37 9.74 18.70 -15.75
C VAL A 37 10.10 19.95 -16.55
N THR A 38 9.50 21.08 -16.19
CA THR A 38 9.66 22.38 -16.86
C THR A 38 9.94 23.47 -15.83
N ALA A 39 10.25 24.69 -16.30
CA ALA A 39 10.40 25.85 -15.40
C ALA A 39 9.12 26.21 -14.64
N GLU A 40 7.95 25.81 -15.17
CA GLU A 40 6.63 26.10 -14.62
C GLU A 40 6.11 25.00 -13.68
N GLY A 41 6.86 23.89 -13.54
CA GLY A 41 6.49 22.73 -12.73
C GLY A 41 6.57 21.42 -13.50
N VAL A 42 5.56 20.58 -13.40
CA VAL A 42 5.52 19.24 -14.03
C VAL A 42 4.31 19.09 -14.94
N ASN A 43 4.49 18.64 -16.18
CA ASN A 43 3.38 18.28 -17.06
C ASN A 43 2.75 16.96 -16.59
N LEU A 44 1.78 17.04 -15.67
CA LEU A 44 1.15 15.87 -15.07
C LEU A 44 0.41 15.01 -16.12
N LEU A 45 0.41 13.70 -15.88
CA LEU A 45 -0.03 12.68 -16.84
C LEU A 45 -1.52 12.35 -16.68
N GLY A 46 -2.38 12.87 -17.55
CA GLY A 46 -3.83 12.64 -17.51
C GLY A 46 -4.59 13.77 -16.84
N ASN A 47 -5.85 13.53 -16.44
CA ASN A 47 -6.72 14.56 -15.87
C ASN A 47 -6.76 14.51 -14.33
N ASP A 48 -7.00 13.33 -13.77
CA ASP A 48 -7.13 13.12 -12.32
C ASP A 48 -5.92 13.63 -11.53
N PRO A 49 -4.66 13.50 -12.02
CA PRO A 49 -3.51 14.09 -11.36
C PRO A 49 -3.55 15.60 -11.16
N TRP A 50 -4.16 16.34 -12.08
CA TRP A 50 -4.32 17.80 -11.91
C TRP A 50 -5.31 18.11 -10.79
N TYR A 51 -6.35 17.30 -10.63
CA TYR A 51 -7.30 17.45 -9.53
C TYR A 51 -6.68 17.05 -8.19
N SER A 52 -5.89 15.97 -8.15
CA SER A 52 -5.10 15.63 -6.95
C SER A 52 -4.11 16.73 -6.58
N LEU A 53 -3.41 17.32 -7.56
CA LEU A 53 -2.50 18.44 -7.30
C LEU A 53 -3.23 19.63 -6.68
N ARG A 54 -4.41 19.99 -7.20
CA ARG A 54 -5.25 21.05 -6.64
C ARG A 54 -5.54 20.79 -5.15
N GLN A 55 -5.90 19.55 -4.81
CA GLN A 55 -6.16 19.14 -3.44
C GLN A 55 -4.90 19.23 -2.57
N VAL A 56 -3.73 18.83 -3.10
CA VAL A 56 -2.44 18.98 -2.42
C VAL A 56 -2.13 20.45 -2.15
N GLU A 57 -2.27 21.34 -3.13
CA GLU A 57 -2.02 22.78 -2.94
C GLU A 57 -2.90 23.36 -1.83
N GLN A 58 -4.19 22.99 -1.80
CA GLN A 58 -5.11 23.41 -0.75
C GLN A 58 -4.72 22.84 0.62
N THR A 59 -4.36 21.56 0.69
CA THR A 59 -3.96 20.92 1.96
C THR A 59 -2.60 21.43 2.46
N VAL A 60 -1.64 21.73 1.59
CA VAL A 60 -0.36 22.34 1.99
C VAL A 60 -0.58 23.73 2.57
N ALA A 61 -1.42 24.56 1.93
CA ALA A 61 -1.73 25.90 2.42
C ALA A 61 -2.49 25.92 3.75
N ASN A 62 -3.21 24.84 4.08
CA ASN A 62 -4.07 24.72 5.27
C ASN A 62 -3.69 23.52 6.14
N PHE A 63 -2.43 23.07 6.09
CA PHE A 63 -2.02 21.79 6.67
C PHE A 63 -2.35 21.71 8.17
N PRO A 64 -2.96 20.62 8.69
CA PRO A 64 -3.25 19.33 8.02
C PRO A 64 -4.68 19.19 7.46
N GLY A 65 -5.41 20.29 7.22
CA GLY A 65 -6.80 20.27 6.77
C GLY A 65 -6.99 19.70 5.35
N TYR A 66 -8.06 18.93 5.16
CA TYR A 66 -8.49 18.39 3.86
C TYR A 66 -9.87 18.93 3.50
N ALA A 67 -10.03 19.46 2.29
CA ALA A 67 -11.32 19.92 1.79
C ALA A 67 -12.18 18.72 1.38
N TRP A 68 -13.44 18.70 1.82
CA TRP A 68 -14.42 17.65 1.46
C TRP A 68 -15.44 18.12 0.42
N PHE A 69 -15.38 19.39 0.03
CA PHE A 69 -16.22 20.02 -0.98
C PHE A 69 -15.39 21.02 -1.79
N ASP A 70 -15.56 21.02 -3.11
CA ASP A 70 -14.89 21.93 -4.01
C ASP A 70 -15.91 22.81 -4.76
N THR A 71 -15.92 24.10 -4.43
CA THR A 71 -16.78 25.11 -5.07
C THR A 71 -16.29 25.51 -6.46
N MET A 72 -15.04 25.19 -6.81
CA MET A 72 -14.40 25.61 -8.08
C MET A 72 -14.59 24.60 -9.21
N THR A 73 -15.18 23.43 -8.92
CA THR A 73 -15.65 22.47 -9.93
C THR A 73 -17.17 22.58 -10.12
N LEU A 74 -17.72 21.92 -11.14
CA LEU A 74 -19.16 21.79 -11.38
C LEU A 74 -19.97 23.10 -11.18
N TYR A 75 -19.52 24.19 -11.80
CA TYR A 75 -20.18 25.49 -11.67
C TYR A 75 -21.64 25.44 -12.18
N PRO A 76 -22.61 26.08 -11.49
CA PRO A 76 -22.48 26.94 -10.30
C PRO A 76 -22.59 26.22 -8.96
N ASN A 77 -22.64 24.89 -8.94
CA ASN A 77 -23.01 24.13 -7.75
C ASN A 77 -21.81 23.76 -6.87
N GLY A 78 -20.64 23.49 -7.46
CA GLY A 78 -19.58 22.78 -6.76
C GLY A 78 -19.85 21.27 -6.70
N ASP A 79 -18.91 20.51 -6.14
CA ASP A 79 -19.10 19.07 -5.92
C ASP A 79 -18.44 18.57 -4.63
N VAL A 80 -18.95 17.47 -4.11
CA VAL A 80 -18.34 16.74 -2.98
C VAL A 80 -17.10 16.00 -3.48
N ILE A 81 -16.05 16.01 -2.68
CA ILE A 81 -14.84 15.24 -2.99
C ILE A 81 -15.02 13.82 -2.46
N TYR A 82 -15.21 12.89 -3.39
CA TYR A 82 -15.45 11.47 -3.09
C TYR A 82 -14.17 10.66 -2.82
N TRP A 83 -13.00 11.26 -3.07
CA TRP A 83 -11.70 10.61 -2.89
C TRP A 83 -11.24 10.71 -1.43
N GLY A 84 -10.58 9.65 -0.97
CA GLY A 84 -10.06 9.61 0.38
C GLY A 84 -8.87 10.57 0.59
N PRO A 85 -8.65 11.06 1.82
CA PRO A 85 -7.68 12.10 2.11
C PRO A 85 -6.23 11.59 2.16
N LEU A 86 -6.00 10.29 2.36
CA LEU A 86 -4.69 9.78 2.77
C LEU A 86 -3.59 10.06 1.73
N PHE A 87 -3.85 9.81 0.46
CA PHE A 87 -2.89 10.08 -0.61
C PHE A 87 -2.46 11.55 -0.64
N ILE A 88 -3.44 12.46 -0.55
CA ILE A 88 -3.22 13.92 -0.53
C ILE A 88 -2.48 14.35 0.74
N GLN A 89 -2.83 13.78 1.90
CA GLN A 89 -2.17 14.06 3.17
C GLN A 89 -0.72 13.58 3.20
N ILE A 90 -0.42 12.41 2.61
CA ILE A 90 0.96 11.92 2.46
C ILE A 90 1.78 12.90 1.62
N ILE A 91 1.27 13.29 0.45
CA ILE A 91 1.97 14.25 -0.41
C ILE A 91 2.17 15.59 0.30
N SER A 92 1.12 16.10 0.94
CA SER A 92 1.15 17.41 1.61
C SER A 92 2.10 17.41 2.81
N ALA A 93 2.13 16.32 3.58
CA ALA A 93 3.08 16.15 4.67
C ALA A 93 4.53 16.12 4.16
N LEU A 94 4.78 15.46 3.03
CA LEU A 94 6.10 15.48 2.37
C LEU A 94 6.46 16.88 1.88
N CYS A 95 5.51 17.63 1.30
CA CYS A 95 5.75 19.01 0.87
C CYS A 95 6.14 19.90 2.05
N VAL A 96 5.39 19.84 3.16
CA VAL A 96 5.70 20.58 4.39
C VAL A 96 7.06 20.15 4.96
N LEU A 97 7.36 18.85 4.99
CA LEU A 97 8.62 18.31 5.50
C LEU A 97 9.84 18.82 4.73
N VAL A 98 9.75 18.91 3.40
CA VAL A 98 10.85 19.38 2.55
C VAL A 98 10.84 20.90 2.30
N GLY A 99 9.85 21.62 2.84
CA GLY A 99 9.69 23.06 2.65
C GLY A 99 9.22 23.47 1.25
N ALA A 100 8.59 22.57 0.49
CA ALA A 100 8.00 22.87 -0.81
C ALA A 100 6.74 23.73 -0.63
N THR A 101 6.81 25.00 -1.01
CA THR A 101 5.73 25.98 -0.79
C THR A 101 5.25 26.63 -2.09
N THR A 102 6.05 26.57 -3.15
CA THR A 102 5.65 27.04 -4.48
C THR A 102 5.01 25.91 -5.28
N ARG A 103 4.12 26.26 -6.23
CA ARG A 103 3.47 25.27 -7.10
C ARG A 103 4.46 24.35 -7.82
N PRO A 104 5.54 24.84 -8.49
CA PRO A 104 6.52 23.96 -9.13
C PRO A 104 7.18 22.96 -8.17
N GLU A 105 7.53 23.40 -6.95
CA GLU A 105 8.11 22.52 -5.93
C GLU A 105 7.12 21.44 -5.48
N ILE A 106 5.87 21.84 -5.19
CA ILE A 106 4.79 20.93 -4.81
C ILE A 106 4.55 19.89 -5.90
N MET A 107 4.53 20.32 -7.17
CA MET A 107 4.36 19.43 -8.32
C MET A 107 5.47 18.37 -8.41
N VAL A 108 6.72 18.75 -8.18
CA VAL A 108 7.85 17.81 -8.18
C VAL A 108 7.73 16.81 -7.03
N VAL A 109 7.45 17.27 -5.81
CA VAL A 109 7.27 16.38 -4.64
C VAL A 109 6.11 15.42 -4.87
N ALA A 110 4.96 15.92 -5.30
CA ALA A 110 3.78 15.12 -5.60
C ALA A 110 4.07 14.07 -6.68
N SER A 111 4.81 14.43 -7.72
CA SER A 111 5.15 13.54 -8.84
C SER A 111 6.07 12.39 -8.47
N TRP A 112 6.83 12.50 -7.37
CA TRP A 112 7.68 11.41 -6.88
C TRP A 112 6.95 10.40 -5.98
N VAL A 113 5.77 10.74 -5.46
CA VAL A 113 5.02 9.84 -4.56
C VAL A 113 4.59 8.55 -5.26
N PRO A 114 4.03 8.55 -6.48
CA PRO A 114 3.66 7.30 -7.16
C PRO A 114 4.85 6.34 -7.41
N PRO A 115 6.01 6.80 -7.93
CA PRO A 115 7.21 5.96 -8.03
C PRO A 115 7.70 5.38 -6.70
N LEU A 116 7.66 6.18 -5.63
CA LEU A 116 8.06 5.73 -4.28
C LEU A 116 7.11 4.65 -3.74
N MET A 117 5.81 4.79 -3.97
CA MET A 117 4.83 3.75 -3.62
C MET A 117 5.01 2.47 -4.44
N ALA A 118 5.36 2.58 -5.73
CA ALA A 118 5.71 1.41 -6.55
C ALA A 118 7.01 0.73 -6.07
N ALA A 119 8.01 1.49 -5.64
CA ALA A 119 9.20 0.91 -5.02
C ALA A 119 8.85 0.17 -3.72
N ALA A 120 7.93 0.71 -2.90
CA ALA A 120 7.44 0.07 -1.68
C ALA A 120 6.60 -1.20 -1.95
N MET A 121 5.95 -1.30 -3.12
CA MET A 121 5.23 -2.51 -3.53
C MET A 121 6.13 -3.73 -3.65
N VAL A 122 7.42 -3.55 -3.99
CA VAL A 122 8.39 -4.65 -4.15
C VAL A 122 8.58 -5.45 -2.85
N PRO A 123 9.00 -4.85 -1.71
CA PRO A 123 9.12 -5.59 -0.46
C PRO A 123 7.77 -6.09 0.08
N VAL A 124 6.68 -5.34 -0.10
CA VAL A 124 5.34 -5.76 0.35
C VAL A 124 4.91 -7.04 -0.38
N THR A 125 5.08 -7.08 -1.70
CA THR A 125 4.75 -8.25 -2.53
C THR A 125 5.64 -9.44 -2.19
N TYR A 126 6.94 -9.22 -1.96
CA TYR A 126 7.85 -10.26 -1.46
C TYR A 126 7.34 -10.88 -0.16
N LEU A 127 7.00 -10.05 0.83
CA LEU A 127 6.55 -10.51 2.14
C LEU A 127 5.23 -11.28 2.06
N LEU A 128 4.31 -10.82 1.21
CA LEU A 128 3.03 -11.49 0.97
C LEU A 128 3.24 -12.88 0.36
N ALA A 129 3.93 -12.96 -0.77
CA ALA A 129 4.18 -14.23 -1.45
C ALA A 129 5.02 -15.20 -0.60
N LYS A 130 5.98 -14.67 0.19
CA LYS A 130 6.75 -15.47 1.15
C LYS A 130 5.87 -16.12 2.22
N LYS A 131 4.85 -15.42 2.73
CA LYS A 131 3.94 -15.97 3.74
C LYS A 131 3.00 -17.04 3.19
N ILE A 132 2.67 -16.96 1.91
CA ILE A 132 1.79 -17.93 1.24
C ILE A 132 2.55 -19.22 0.91
N ALA A 133 3.80 -19.12 0.47
CA ALA A 133 4.60 -20.27 0.08
C ALA A 133 6.00 -20.25 0.72
N ASP A 134 6.98 -19.66 0.03
CA ASP A 134 8.37 -19.63 0.48
C ASP A 134 9.14 -18.40 -0.01
N TRP A 135 10.39 -18.27 0.43
CA TRP A 135 11.24 -17.14 0.07
C TRP A 135 11.56 -17.07 -1.43
N LYS A 136 11.54 -18.19 -2.16
CA LYS A 136 11.79 -18.23 -3.61
C LYS A 136 10.60 -17.63 -4.36
N THR A 137 9.39 -18.05 -3.98
CA THR A 137 8.13 -17.50 -4.47
C THR A 137 8.05 -16.01 -4.18
N GLY A 138 8.48 -15.59 -3.00
CA GLY A 138 8.65 -14.18 -2.64
C GLY A 138 9.53 -13.41 -3.63
N LEU A 139 10.73 -13.92 -3.93
CA LEU A 139 11.66 -13.27 -4.86
C LEU A 139 11.10 -13.18 -6.28
N ILE A 140 10.45 -14.25 -6.75
CA ILE A 140 9.80 -14.27 -8.07
C ILE A 140 8.70 -13.20 -8.12
N ALA A 141 7.82 -13.15 -7.11
CA ALA A 141 6.74 -12.17 -7.06
C ALA A 141 7.27 -10.73 -7.01
N ALA A 142 8.36 -10.48 -6.26
CA ALA A 142 9.03 -9.19 -6.21
C ALA A 142 9.63 -8.77 -7.56
N GLY A 143 10.20 -9.72 -8.31
CA GLY A 143 10.70 -9.48 -9.67
C GLY A 143 9.56 -9.19 -10.65
N LEU A 144 8.43 -9.90 -10.53
CA LEU A 144 7.26 -9.70 -11.38
C LEU A 144 6.61 -8.34 -11.16
N ILE A 145 6.40 -7.91 -9.91
CA ILE A 145 5.78 -6.60 -9.61
C ILE A 145 6.68 -5.44 -10.06
N MET A 146 8.00 -5.62 -10.06
CA MET A 146 8.95 -4.64 -10.59
C MET A 146 8.73 -4.39 -12.10
N VAL A 147 8.49 -5.43 -12.90
CA VAL A 147 8.42 -5.34 -14.37
C VAL A 147 7.01 -5.32 -14.94
N VAL A 148 5.98 -5.56 -14.12
CA VAL A 148 4.60 -5.63 -14.61
C VAL A 148 4.23 -4.30 -15.30
N SER A 149 3.60 -4.42 -16.47
CA SER A 149 3.25 -3.33 -17.36
C SER A 149 1.77 -2.93 -17.23
N GLY A 150 1.24 -2.18 -18.19
CA GLY A 150 -0.17 -1.77 -18.24
C GLY A 150 -0.51 -0.70 -17.20
N ASN A 151 -1.73 -0.75 -16.66
CA ASN A 151 -2.23 0.29 -15.77
C ASN A 151 -1.43 0.43 -14.47
N TYR A 152 -0.91 -0.66 -13.90
CA TYR A 152 -0.04 -0.57 -12.72
C TYR A 152 1.22 0.26 -13.00
N ALA A 153 1.90 -0.05 -14.11
CA ALA A 153 3.09 0.69 -14.51
C ALA A 153 2.79 2.15 -14.81
N TYR A 154 1.77 2.40 -15.63
CA TYR A 154 1.40 3.73 -16.08
C TYR A 154 0.96 4.62 -14.91
N ARG A 155 0.11 4.11 -14.02
CA ARG A 155 -0.44 4.84 -12.87
C ARG A 155 0.52 4.93 -11.67
N SER A 156 1.76 4.49 -11.84
CA SER A 156 2.83 4.67 -10.87
C SER A 156 4.05 5.41 -11.43
N LEU A 157 3.93 5.98 -12.63
CA LEU A 157 4.96 6.82 -13.23
C LEU A 157 5.10 8.15 -12.48
N PHE A 158 6.29 8.72 -12.58
CA PHE A 158 6.50 10.12 -12.23
C PHE A 158 5.53 11.01 -13.03
N GLY A 159 4.84 11.91 -12.34
CA GLY A 159 3.82 12.79 -12.93
C GLY A 159 2.41 12.22 -12.99
N PHE A 160 2.19 10.94 -12.67
CA PHE A 160 0.85 10.37 -12.51
C PHE A 160 0.39 10.48 -11.05
N VAL A 161 0.16 11.71 -10.58
CA VAL A 161 -0.16 12.04 -9.17
C VAL A 161 -1.59 11.63 -8.83
N ASP A 162 -1.85 10.34 -8.67
CA ASP A 162 -3.21 9.85 -8.41
C ASP A 162 -3.22 8.63 -7.47
N HIS A 163 -4.34 8.44 -6.78
CA HIS A 163 -4.48 7.54 -5.63
C HIS A 163 -4.45 6.04 -5.96
N HIS A 164 -4.53 5.65 -7.24
CA HIS A 164 -4.60 4.24 -7.66
C HIS A 164 -3.42 3.37 -7.19
N ILE A 165 -2.20 3.92 -7.16
CA ILE A 165 -1.04 3.19 -6.63
C ILE A 165 -1.12 3.07 -5.10
N ALA A 166 -1.73 4.05 -4.41
CA ALA A 166 -1.99 3.97 -2.98
C ALA A 166 -3.04 2.91 -2.66
N GLU A 167 -4.14 2.82 -3.43
CA GLU A 167 -5.10 1.73 -3.32
C GLU A 167 -4.42 0.36 -3.44
N THR A 168 -3.56 0.21 -4.45
CA THR A 168 -2.81 -1.04 -4.67
C THR A 168 -1.87 -1.35 -3.49
N LEU A 169 -1.13 -0.35 -3.01
CA LEU A 169 -0.17 -0.51 -1.91
C LEU A 169 -0.87 -0.84 -0.59
N PHE A 170 -1.80 -0.01 -0.15
CA PHE A 170 -2.48 -0.20 1.13
C PHE A 170 -3.43 -1.41 1.09
N GLY A 171 -4.05 -1.72 -0.05
CA GLY A 171 -4.80 -2.95 -0.24
C GLY A 171 -3.93 -4.20 -0.11
N THR A 172 -2.72 -4.19 -0.69
CA THR A 172 -1.78 -5.31 -0.57
C THR A 172 -1.22 -5.43 0.85
N ILE A 173 -0.93 -4.30 1.53
CA ILE A 173 -0.54 -4.28 2.94
C ILE A 173 -1.66 -4.86 3.82
N PHE A 174 -2.92 -4.52 3.54
CA PHE A 174 -4.06 -5.11 4.23
C PHE A 174 -4.10 -6.64 4.05
N VAL A 175 -3.99 -7.16 2.82
CA VAL A 175 -3.97 -8.61 2.58
C VAL A 175 -2.81 -9.28 3.29
N LEU A 176 -1.61 -8.66 3.27
CA LEU A 176 -0.44 -9.15 3.98
C LEU A 176 -0.68 -9.22 5.50
N ALA A 177 -1.25 -8.17 6.08
CA ALA A 177 -1.57 -8.10 7.51
C ALA A 177 -2.67 -9.10 7.88
N TYR A 178 -3.69 -9.25 7.04
CA TYR A 178 -4.77 -10.21 7.21
C TYR A 178 -4.27 -11.66 7.22
N ILE A 179 -3.45 -12.05 6.22
CA ILE A 179 -2.83 -13.38 6.19
C ILE A 179 -1.92 -13.58 7.41
N ALA A 180 -1.17 -12.55 7.81
CA ALA A 180 -0.36 -12.64 9.02
C ALA A 180 -1.21 -12.88 10.28
N ALA A 181 -2.36 -12.22 10.40
CA ALA A 181 -3.29 -12.43 11.50
C ALA A 181 -3.87 -13.85 11.51
N LEU A 182 -4.27 -14.38 10.35
CA LEU A 182 -4.74 -15.75 10.21
C LEU A 182 -3.68 -16.78 10.62
N LEU A 183 -2.42 -16.59 10.21
CA LEU A 183 -1.33 -17.48 10.59
C LEU A 183 -1.05 -17.43 12.10
N VAL A 184 -1.08 -16.24 12.70
CA VAL A 184 -0.90 -16.08 14.15
C VAL A 184 -2.03 -16.74 14.93
N ALA A 185 -3.27 -16.61 14.47
CA ALA A 185 -4.43 -17.27 15.08
C ALA A 185 -4.34 -18.79 14.97
N ARG A 186 -3.94 -19.31 13.80
CA ARG A 186 -3.75 -20.75 13.58
C ARG A 186 -2.68 -21.35 14.49
N ASP A 187 -1.56 -20.66 14.67
CA ASP A 187 -0.44 -21.15 15.48
C ASP A 187 -0.71 -21.02 17.00
N ARG A 188 -1.79 -20.32 17.38
CA ARG A 188 -2.23 -20.09 18.78
C ARG A 188 -3.74 -20.35 18.90
N PRO A 189 -4.18 -21.62 18.83
CA PRO A 189 -5.60 -21.94 18.83
C PRO A 189 -6.25 -21.43 20.12
N LEU A 190 -7.33 -20.68 19.96
CA LEU A 190 -8.15 -20.19 21.05
C LEU A 190 -9.28 -21.20 21.24
N SER A 191 -9.60 -21.57 22.48
CA SER A 191 -10.73 -22.44 22.75
C SER A 191 -11.73 -21.73 23.63
N LEU A 192 -12.93 -21.47 23.09
CA LEU A 192 -14.04 -20.91 23.89
C LEU A 192 -14.49 -21.86 25.00
N ARG A 193 -14.19 -23.16 24.89
CA ARG A 193 -14.49 -24.20 25.89
C ARG A 193 -13.52 -24.19 27.07
N SER A 194 -12.26 -23.83 26.82
CA SER A 194 -11.20 -23.82 27.83
C SER A 194 -10.82 -22.38 28.17
N ARG A 195 -11.44 -21.82 29.22
CA ARG A 195 -11.16 -20.44 29.70
C ARG A 195 -9.67 -20.18 29.98
N ASP A 196 -8.89 -21.22 30.27
CA ASP A 196 -7.45 -21.13 30.50
C ASP A 196 -6.67 -20.71 29.24
N THR A 197 -7.23 -20.94 28.05
CA THR A 197 -6.67 -20.50 26.75
C THR A 197 -7.05 -19.07 26.37
N LEU A 198 -7.94 -18.42 27.14
CA LEU A 198 -8.37 -17.03 26.96
C LEU A 198 -7.64 -16.10 27.93
N ASN A 199 -6.34 -16.35 28.14
CA ASN A 199 -5.51 -15.50 28.97
C ASN A 199 -4.89 -14.35 28.13
N ILE A 200 -4.47 -13.28 28.80
CA ILE A 200 -3.93 -12.10 28.13
C ILE A 200 -2.69 -12.44 27.29
N GLU A 201 -1.84 -13.35 27.75
CA GLU A 201 -0.59 -13.70 27.06
C GLU A 201 -0.81 -14.43 25.73
N THR A 202 -1.82 -15.30 25.68
CA THR A 202 -2.23 -16.03 24.47
C THR A 202 -2.97 -15.12 23.50
N LEU A 203 -3.88 -14.28 23.99
CA LEU A 203 -4.70 -13.38 23.18
C LEU A 203 -3.95 -12.17 22.61
N LYS A 204 -2.86 -11.74 23.27
CA LYS A 204 -2.13 -10.52 22.87
C LYS A 204 -1.70 -10.54 21.42
N ALA A 205 -1.10 -11.63 20.93
CA ALA A 205 -0.58 -11.66 19.56
C ALA A 205 -1.70 -11.70 18.49
N PRO A 206 -2.74 -12.56 18.59
CA PRO A 206 -3.88 -12.52 17.68
C PRO A 206 -4.59 -11.16 17.67
N VAL A 207 -4.85 -10.57 18.84
CA VAL A 207 -5.52 -9.26 18.93
C VAL A 207 -4.69 -8.17 18.27
N LEU A 208 -3.38 -8.12 18.52
CA LEU A 208 -2.49 -7.14 17.89
C LEU A 208 -2.41 -7.35 16.37
N ALA A 209 -2.32 -8.59 15.90
CA ALA A 209 -2.26 -8.87 14.47
C ALA A 209 -3.56 -8.48 13.76
N SER A 210 -4.72 -8.78 14.36
CA SER A 210 -6.03 -8.36 13.85
C SER A 210 -6.23 -6.85 13.89
N ALA A 211 -5.75 -6.17 14.94
CA ALA A 211 -5.79 -4.71 15.02
C ALA A 211 -4.93 -4.06 13.93
N LEU A 212 -3.73 -4.60 13.67
CA LEU A 212 -2.86 -4.14 12.57
C LEU A 212 -3.51 -4.36 11.20
N ALA A 213 -4.20 -5.49 11.00
CA ALA A 213 -4.98 -5.72 9.78
C ALA A 213 -6.12 -4.69 9.63
N GLY A 214 -6.84 -4.38 10.72
CA GLY A 214 -7.87 -3.34 10.73
C GLY A 214 -7.31 -1.95 10.41
N ILE A 215 -6.16 -1.58 10.97
CA ILE A 215 -5.47 -0.32 10.64
C ILE A 215 -5.07 -0.29 9.16
N ALA A 216 -4.49 -1.38 8.63
CA ALA A 216 -4.14 -1.47 7.22
C ALA A 216 -5.36 -1.33 6.29
N TYR A 217 -6.50 -1.92 6.67
CA TYR A 217 -7.77 -1.76 5.97
C TYR A 217 -8.22 -0.30 5.95
N LEU A 218 -8.18 0.39 7.10
CA LEU A 218 -8.56 1.79 7.22
C LEU A 218 -7.65 2.69 6.38
N LEU A 219 -6.35 2.42 6.33
CA LEU A 219 -5.44 3.14 5.44
C LEU A 219 -5.84 2.96 3.97
N GLY A 220 -6.21 1.75 3.54
CA GLY A 220 -6.77 1.51 2.20
C GLY A 220 -8.06 2.31 1.97
N PHE A 221 -8.99 2.25 2.93
CA PHE A 221 -10.27 2.95 2.87
C PHE A 221 -10.12 4.48 2.82
N PHE A 222 -9.11 5.03 3.50
CA PHE A 222 -8.79 6.46 3.43
C PHE A 222 -8.11 6.88 2.13
N ASN A 223 -7.81 5.98 1.19
CA ASN A 223 -7.51 6.35 -0.19
C ASN A 223 -8.77 6.31 -1.05
N MET A 224 -9.54 5.22 -0.96
CA MET A 224 -10.80 5.09 -1.69
C MET A 224 -11.85 4.22 -0.96
N PRO A 225 -13.14 4.59 -1.00
CA PRO A 225 -14.23 3.80 -0.43
C PRO A 225 -14.41 2.40 -1.07
N THR A 226 -13.92 2.21 -2.30
CA THR A 226 -13.92 0.92 -3.03
C THR A 226 -13.20 -0.19 -2.27
N MET A 227 -12.36 0.16 -1.28
CA MET A 227 -11.75 -0.79 -0.34
C MET A 227 -12.78 -1.71 0.37
N ILE A 228 -14.06 -1.32 0.41
CA ILE A 228 -15.16 -2.19 0.88
C ILE A 228 -15.21 -3.55 0.18
N LEU A 229 -14.73 -3.65 -1.06
CA LEU A 229 -14.63 -4.92 -1.79
C LEU A 229 -13.69 -5.91 -1.10
N PHE A 230 -12.63 -5.44 -0.43
CA PHE A 230 -11.75 -6.31 0.36
C PHE A 230 -12.44 -6.89 1.59
N ALA A 231 -13.33 -6.12 2.24
CA ALA A 231 -14.15 -6.64 3.33
C ALA A 231 -15.09 -7.74 2.84
N LEU A 232 -15.68 -7.59 1.65
CA LEU A 232 -16.49 -8.63 1.02
C LEU A 232 -15.67 -9.89 0.70
N ILE A 233 -14.45 -9.73 0.19
CA ILE A 233 -13.53 -10.86 -0.07
C ILE A 233 -13.19 -11.59 1.24
N VAL A 234 -12.89 -10.86 2.31
CA VAL A 234 -12.62 -11.46 3.63
C VAL A 234 -13.84 -12.20 4.16
N ALA A 235 -15.04 -11.63 4.06
CA ALA A 235 -16.26 -12.32 4.49
C ALA A 235 -16.49 -13.62 3.68
N GLY A 236 -16.33 -13.57 2.36
CA GLY A 236 -16.43 -14.74 1.49
C GLY A 236 -15.36 -15.80 1.80
N PHE A 237 -14.10 -15.39 1.98
CA PHE A 237 -13.02 -16.29 2.36
C PHE A 237 -13.29 -16.96 3.71
N THR A 238 -13.68 -16.21 4.73
CA THR A 238 -13.99 -16.75 6.07
C THR A 238 -15.15 -17.75 6.00
N LEU A 239 -16.19 -17.46 5.23
CA LEU A 239 -17.31 -18.39 5.02
C LEU A 239 -16.85 -19.70 4.37
N VAL A 240 -16.06 -19.61 3.29
CA VAL A 240 -15.53 -20.79 2.60
C VAL A 240 -14.61 -21.59 3.52
N GLN A 241 -13.72 -20.92 4.25
CA GLN A 241 -12.81 -21.56 5.20
C GLN A 241 -13.58 -22.29 6.31
N PHE A 242 -14.60 -21.67 6.87
CA PHE A 242 -15.46 -22.28 7.89
C PHE A 242 -16.15 -23.55 7.38
N LEU A 243 -16.72 -23.51 6.17
CA LEU A 243 -17.33 -24.68 5.55
C LEU A 243 -16.31 -25.80 5.30
N LEU A 244 -15.10 -25.46 4.85
CA LEU A 244 -14.04 -26.44 4.63
C LEU A 244 -13.58 -27.09 5.94
N ASP A 245 -13.44 -26.30 7.01
CA ASP A 245 -13.06 -26.83 8.32
C ASP A 245 -14.14 -27.78 8.87
N PHE A 246 -15.43 -27.43 8.69
CA PHE A 246 -16.55 -28.32 9.02
C PHE A 246 -16.47 -29.66 8.25
N PHE A 247 -16.21 -29.63 6.93
CA PHE A 247 -16.10 -30.86 6.14
C PHE A 247 -14.82 -31.67 6.40
N GLN A 248 -13.79 -31.06 6.99
CA GLN A 248 -12.51 -31.69 7.30
C GLN A 248 -12.39 -32.10 8.78
N ASP A 249 -13.48 -32.02 9.55
CA ASP A 249 -13.50 -32.26 11.00
C ASP A 249 -12.42 -31.46 11.76
N ARG A 250 -12.15 -30.24 11.30
CA ARG A 250 -11.24 -29.29 11.96
C ARG A 250 -12.03 -28.34 12.85
N THR A 251 -11.42 -27.94 13.96
CA THR A 251 -12.02 -26.97 14.86
C THR A 251 -11.99 -25.58 14.21
N SER A 252 -13.13 -24.90 14.18
CA SER A 252 -13.23 -23.50 13.73
C SER A 252 -13.29 -22.50 14.90
N ASP A 253 -13.02 -22.97 16.11
CA ASP A 253 -12.85 -22.15 17.33
C ASP A 253 -11.54 -21.34 17.27
#